data_AF-A0A1F4DBX8-F1
#
_entry.id   AF-A0A1F4DBX8-F1
#
_cell.length_a   1.000
_cell.length_b   1.000
_cell.length_c   1.000
_cell.angle_alpha   90.00
_cell.angle_beta   90.00
_cell.angle_gamma   90.00
#
_symmetry.space_group_name_H-M   'P 1'
#
loop_
_entity.id
_entity.type
_entity.pdbx_description
1 polymer ?
#
loop_
_entity_poly.entity_id
_entity_poly.type
_entity_poly.pdbx_seq_one_letter_code
_entity_poly.pdbx_strand_id
1 'polypeptide(L)'
;MAGTVPSYTATVWYGLLVPRGTPPAVIETLNREIAKALAVAERLAAVGFQPEPTTPQAFAKYIETEAGKWARVVKEANIQTD
;
A
#
# COMPACT_ATOMS: atom_id res chain seq x y z
N MET A 1 13.82 -15.38 15.08
CA MET A 1 13.98 -15.41 13.62
C MET A 1 12.64 -15.75 13.03
N ALA A 2 11.95 -14.78 12.43
CA ALA A 2 10.64 -15.00 11.83
C ALA A 2 10.79 -16.04 10.71
N GLY A 3 10.05 -17.14 10.79
CA GLY A 3 10.07 -18.19 9.78
C GLY A 3 9.57 -17.63 8.45
N THR A 4 10.48 -17.37 7.53
CA THR A 4 10.12 -17.07 6.14
C THR A 4 9.67 -18.38 5.50
N VAL A 5 8.38 -18.48 5.18
CA VAL A 5 7.92 -19.50 4.24
C VAL A 5 8.52 -19.12 2.87
N PRO A 6 9.32 -19.98 2.22
CA PRO A 6 9.92 -19.66 0.93
C PRO A 6 8.81 -19.23 -0.05
N SER A 7 8.97 -18.08 -0.69
CA SER A 7 7.99 -17.38 -1.57
C SER A 7 6.81 -16.65 -0.90
N TYR A 8 6.78 -16.52 0.43
CA TYR A 8 5.73 -15.78 1.13
C TYR A 8 6.28 -14.55 1.87
N THR A 9 5.93 -13.36 1.39
CA THR A 9 6.19 -12.09 2.08
C THR A 9 4.86 -11.46 2.50
N ALA A 10 4.69 -11.27 3.80
CA ALA A 10 3.61 -10.49 4.38
C ALA A 10 4.18 -9.16 4.85
N THR A 11 4.18 -8.17 3.95
CA THR A 11 4.58 -6.80 4.28
C THR A 11 3.32 -5.99 4.56
N VAL A 12 3.28 -5.30 5.69
CA VAL A 12 2.23 -4.32 5.97
C VAL A 12 2.55 -3.06 5.18
N TRP A 13 1.58 -2.60 4.40
CA TRP A 13 1.70 -1.39 3.59
C TRP A 13 0.67 -0.34 4.05
N TYR A 14 0.98 0.92 3.74
CA TYR A 14 0.14 2.06 4.03
C TYR A 14 0.02 2.92 2.78
N GLY A 15 -1.11 3.62 2.64
CA GLY A 15 -1.27 4.61 1.60
C GLY A 15 -2.48 5.50 1.82
N LEU A 16 -2.67 6.42 0.89
CA LEU A 16 -3.71 7.44 0.96
C LEU A 16 -4.74 7.20 -0.13
N LEU A 17 -6.01 7.30 0.25
CA LEU A 17 -7.16 7.15 -0.63
C LEU A 17 -7.95 8.47 -0.65
N VAL A 18 -8.64 8.71 -1.76
CA VAL A 18 -9.52 9.87 -1.93
C VAL A 18 -10.94 9.39 -2.27
N PRO A 19 -11.98 10.22 -2.01
CA PRO A 19 -13.35 9.87 -2.37
C PRO A 19 -13.50 9.57 -3.87
N ARG A 20 -14.42 8.66 -4.21
CA ARG A 20 -14.81 8.39 -5.59
C ARG A 20 -15.30 9.69 -6.25
N GLY A 21 -14.83 9.95 -7.47
CA GLY A 21 -15.19 11.15 -8.23
C GLY A 21 -14.29 12.36 -7.98
N THR A 22 -13.24 12.22 -7.17
CA THR A 22 -12.21 13.27 -7.04
C THR A 22 -11.63 13.62 -8.42
N PRO A 23 -11.59 14.91 -8.82
CA PRO A 23 -11.09 15.30 -10.14
C PRO A 23 -9.63 14.88 -10.37
N PRO A 24 -9.26 14.47 -11.60
CA PRO A 24 -7.90 14.02 -11.91
C PRO A 24 -6.80 15.03 -11.53
N ALA A 25 -7.03 16.33 -11.77
CA ALA A 25 -6.07 17.39 -11.45
C ALA A 25 -5.79 17.51 -9.93
N VAL A 26 -6.80 17.22 -9.09
CA VAL A 26 -6.65 17.19 -7.63
C VAL A 26 -5.83 15.98 -7.21
N ILE A 27 -6.10 14.81 -7.80
CA ILE A 27 -5.34 13.58 -7.56
C ILE A 27 -3.86 13.78 -7.92
N GLU A 28 -3.59 14.36 -9.09
CA GLU A 28 -2.23 14.64 -9.55
C GLU A 28 -1.50 15.61 -8.62
N THR A 29 -2.18 16.66 -8.17
CA THR A 29 -1.62 17.62 -7.22
C THR A 29 -1.30 16.96 -5.89
N LEU A 30 -2.22 16.17 -5.32
CA LEU A 30 -1.99 15.45 -4.08
C LEU A 30 -0.82 14.46 -4.22
N ASN A 31 -0.79 13.65 -5.27
CA ASN A 31 0.28 12.69 -5.50
C ASN A 31 1.65 13.36 -5.56
N ARG A 32 1.76 14.48 -6.28
CA ARG A 32 3.01 15.26 -6.37
C ARG A 32 3.46 15.77 -5.00
N GLU A 33 2.56 16.36 -4.21
CA GLU A 33 2.94 16.89 -2.90
C GLU A 33 3.25 15.77 -1.89
N ILE A 34 2.54 14.64 -1.95
CA ILE A 34 2.84 13.44 -1.15
C ILE A 34 4.24 12.91 -1.50
N ALA A 35 4.58 12.80 -2.79
CA ALA A 35 5.89 12.32 -3.22
C ALA A 35 7.03 13.22 -2.70
N LYS A 36 6.83 14.55 -2.71
CA LYS A 36 7.79 15.50 -2.10
C LYS A 36 7.89 15.31 -0.58
N ALA A 37 6.78 15.11 0.11
CA ALA A 37 6.79 14.89 1.56
C ALA A 37 7.52 13.60 1.95
N LEU A 38 7.39 12.54 1.12
CA LEU A 38 8.12 11.29 1.30
C LEU A 38 9.63 11.41 1.05
N ALA A 39 10.09 12.46 0.35
CA ALA A 39 11.52 12.71 0.13
C ALA A 39 12.27 13.07 1.44
N VAL A 40 11.57 13.40 2.53
CA VAL A 40 12.14 13.60 3.88
C VAL A 40 12.30 12.24 4.60
N ALA A 41 12.79 11.24 3.87
CA ALA A 41 12.73 9.81 4.18
C ALA A 41 13.40 9.37 5.50
N GLU A 42 14.35 10.15 6.02
CA GLU A 42 15.17 9.78 7.18
C GLU A 42 14.33 9.45 8.42
N ARG A 43 13.24 10.17 8.66
CA ARG A 43 12.38 9.93 9.82
C ARG A 43 11.54 8.67 9.69
N LEU A 44 11.07 8.35 8.47
CA LEU A 44 10.27 7.16 8.20
C LEU A 44 11.13 5.89 8.28
N ALA A 45 12.34 5.94 7.72
CA ALA A 45 13.31 4.86 7.83
C ALA A 45 13.67 4.56 9.29
N ALA A 46 13.81 5.60 10.13
CA ALA A 46 14.11 5.43 11.56
C ALA A 46 13.03 4.67 12.35
N VAL A 47 11.78 4.66 11.86
CA VAL A 47 10.67 3.91 12.47
C VAL A 47 10.28 2.67 11.66
N GLY A 48 11.16 2.20 10.76
CA GLY A 48 10.99 0.93 10.03
C GLY A 48 10.09 1.02 8.79
N PHE A 49 9.75 2.24 8.33
CA PHE A 49 9.02 2.44 7.09
C PHE A 49 9.98 2.65 5.92
N GLN A 50 9.65 2.07 4.78
CA GLN A 50 10.33 2.33 3.51
C GLN A 50 9.41 3.20 2.64
N PRO A 51 9.78 4.47 2.39
CA PRO A 51 9.01 5.32 1.48
C PRO A 51 9.02 4.75 0.06
N GLU A 52 7.84 4.59 -0.52
CA GLU A 52 7.67 4.07 -1.89
C GLU A 52 6.76 5.01 -2.68
N PRO A 53 7.30 6.15 -3.18
CA PRO A 53 6.54 7.05 -4.03
C PRO A 53 6.20 6.34 -5.35
N THR A 54 4.94 6.44 -5.77
CA THR A 54 4.41 5.78 -6.96
C THR A 54 3.34 6.63 -7.64
N THR A 55 2.81 6.18 -8.77
CA THR A 55 1.70 6.85 -9.46
C THR A 55 0.35 6.41 -8.90
N PRO A 56 -0.72 7.22 -9.01
CA PRO A 56 -2.06 6.83 -8.58
C PRO A 56 -2.54 5.53 -9.22
N GLN A 57 -2.24 5.33 -10.51
CA GLN A 57 -2.62 4.13 -11.26
C GLN A 57 -1.86 2.90 -10.80
N ALA A 58 -0.55 3.03 -10.55
CA ALA A 58 0.26 1.93 -10.04
C ALA A 58 -0.19 1.53 -8.63
N PHE A 59 -0.52 2.50 -7.77
CA PHE A 59 -1.03 2.21 -6.43
C PHE A 59 -2.41 1.56 -6.45
N ALA A 60 -3.31 1.99 -7.34
CA ALA A 60 -4.60 1.34 -7.54
C ALA A 60 -4.44 -0.15 -7.92
N LYS A 61 -3.55 -0.45 -8.87
CA LYS A 61 -3.23 -1.82 -9.27
C LYS A 61 -2.63 -2.65 -8.13
N TYR A 62 -1.81 -2.03 -7.29
CA TYR A 62 -1.26 -2.69 -6.11
C TYR A 62 -2.35 -3.08 -5.11
N ILE A 63 -3.30 -2.18 -4.83
CA ILE A 63 -4.46 -2.46 -3.95
C ILE A 63 -5.28 -3.64 -4.50
N GLU A 64 -5.58 -3.65 -5.80
CA GLU A 64 -6.32 -4.75 -6.44
C GLU A 64 -5.59 -6.10 -6.29
N THR A 65 -4.27 -6.08 -6.44
CA THR A 65 -3.42 -7.27 -6.33
C THR A 65 -3.38 -7.80 -4.89
N GLU A 66 -3.17 -6.92 -3.91
CA GLU A 66 -3.15 -7.31 -2.50
C GLU A 66 -4.54 -7.76 -2.03
N ALA A 67 -5.61 -7.06 -2.40
CA ALA A 67 -6.97 -7.48 -2.08
C ALA A 67 -7.27 -8.88 -2.64
N GLY A 68 -6.87 -9.17 -3.88
CA GLY A 68 -7.03 -10.49 -4.48
C GLY A 68 -6.25 -11.59 -3.75
N LYS A 69 -4.99 -11.31 -3.39
CA LYS A 69 -4.14 -12.21 -2.59
C LYS A 69 -4.79 -12.52 -1.24
N TRP A 70 -5.21 -11.50 -0.49
CA TRP A 70 -5.76 -11.69 0.85
C TRP A 70 -7.16 -12.31 0.84
N ALA A 71 -8.00 -12.02 -0.16
CA ALA A 71 -9.27 -12.71 -0.34
C ALA A 71 -9.09 -14.22 -0.54
N ARG A 72 -8.07 -14.62 -1.31
CA ARG A 72 -7.72 -16.04 -1.49
C ARG A 72 -7.29 -16.68 -0.17
N VAL A 73 -6.41 -16.02 0.59
CA VAL A 73 -5.94 -16.52 1.90
C VAL A 73 -7.10 -16.71 2.87
N VAL A 74 -7.99 -15.72 3.00
CA VAL A 74 -9.17 -15.80 3.88
C VAL A 74 -10.04 -17.01 3.52
N LYS A 75 -10.28 -17.21 2.22
CA LYS A 75 -11.10 -18.32 1.72
C LYS A 75 -10.44 -19.69 1.96
N GLU A 76 -9.16 -19.84 1.64
CA GLU A 76 -8.44 -21.11 1.80
C GLU A 76 -8.25 -21.50 3.27
N ALA A 77 -8.08 -20.51 4.15
CA ALA A 77 -7.90 -20.73 5.58
C ALA A 77 -9.22 -20.77 6.39
N ASN A 78 -10.37 -20.59 5.73
CA ASN A 78 -11.70 -20.52 6.36
C ASN A 78 -11.74 -19.51 7.54
N ILE A 79 -11.13 -18.34 7.33
CA ILE A 79 -11.10 -17.26 8.33
C ILE A 79 -12.43 -16.52 8.27
N GLN A 80 -13.05 -16.31 9.43
CA GLN A 80 -14.26 -15.49 9.56
C GLN A 80 -13.99 -14.30 10.49
N THR A 81 -14.55 -13.15 10.13
CA THR A 81 -14.74 -12.06 11.09
C THR A 81 -16.00 -12.35 11.89
N ASP A 82 -16.04 -11.82 13.11
CA ASP A 82 -17.19 -11.82 14.01
C ASP A 82 -18.45 -11.17 13.41
#